data_AF-A0AAW8I8I0-F1
#
_entry.id   AF-A0AAW8I8I0-F1
#
_cell.length_a   1.000
_cell.length_b   1.000
_cell.length_c   1.000
_cell.angle_alpha   90.00
_cell.angle_beta   90.00
_cell.angle_gamma   90.00
#
_symmetry.space_group_name_H-M   'P 1'
#
loop_
_entity.id
_entity.type
_entity.pdbx_description
1 polymer ?
#
loop_
_entity_poly.entity_id
_entity_poly.type
_entity_poly.pdbx_seq_one_letter_code
_entity_poly.pdbx_strand_id
1 'polypeptide(L)'
;MKTHTWFFFFIIIFSNNISGQNKTFKYDLNYKPNLLKDSLVLEKTILDIKDGSLSIFRTEQEKKSDSLIAKTGFGFGRKPMLEHQFYIIKKIPDNEVLKSIQTMFREILYIKIDEKLDWTILSEKDKIGAFEVQKATLNYGGRNWTAWFANEIPIQDGPYIFHGLPGLIVKISDDQNNFIFNLTEIKNLNGEIYYRTKGTEITWDQLKKMSENFYTDPLSRVKSMGIQFKKDDGLGGTVSVDMKSESERMKKMIRENNNPVELNHRIDYK
;
A
#
# COMPACT_ATOMS: atom_id res chain seq x y z
N MET A 1 -64.17 34.01 15.33
CA MET A 1 -62.81 33.73 15.86
C MET A 1 -62.29 32.48 15.18
N LYS A 2 -61.32 32.61 14.25
CA LYS A 2 -60.64 31.46 13.63
C LYS A 2 -59.34 31.23 14.40
N THR A 3 -59.20 30.06 15.02
CA THR A 3 -57.98 29.64 15.70
C THR A 3 -57.02 29.05 14.68
N HIS A 4 -55.85 29.68 14.52
CA HIS A 4 -54.76 29.12 13.72
C HIS A 4 -53.93 28.17 14.57
N THR A 5 -53.98 26.89 14.25
CA THR A 5 -53.08 25.88 14.82
C THR A 5 -51.78 25.90 14.04
N TRP A 6 -50.69 26.32 14.69
CA TRP A 6 -49.35 26.33 14.10
C TRP A 6 -48.70 24.97 14.33
N PHE A 7 -48.44 24.23 13.25
CA PHE A 7 -47.72 22.96 13.30
C PHE A 7 -46.21 23.27 13.22
N PHE A 8 -45.51 23.18 14.34
CA PHE A 8 -44.05 23.26 14.37
C PHE A 8 -43.46 21.95 13.82
N PHE A 9 -42.84 22.02 12.64
CA PHE A 9 -42.06 20.93 12.07
C PHE A 9 -40.72 20.86 12.79
N PHE A 10 -40.55 19.89 13.70
CA PHE A 10 -39.26 19.63 14.34
C PHE A 10 -38.37 18.88 13.34
N ILE A 11 -37.49 19.61 12.65
CA ILE A 11 -36.42 18.99 11.87
C ILE A 11 -35.38 18.47 12.87
N ILE A 12 -35.41 17.15 13.13
CA ILE A 12 -34.34 16.46 13.84
C ILE A 12 -33.15 16.38 12.88
N ILE A 13 -32.25 17.36 12.98
CA ILE A 13 -30.93 17.28 12.37
C ILE A 13 -30.17 16.21 13.17
N PHE A 14 -30.11 14.98 12.64
CA PHE A 14 -29.11 14.01 13.06
C PHE A 14 -27.75 14.59 12.68
N SER A 15 -27.11 15.30 13.61
CA SER A 15 -25.69 15.58 13.52
C SER A 15 -24.97 14.25 13.68
N ASN A 16 -24.67 13.60 12.56
CA ASN A 16 -23.64 12.57 12.50
C ASN A 16 -22.31 13.25 12.81
N ASN A 17 -22.06 13.48 14.11
CA ASN A 17 -20.72 13.64 14.63
C ASN A 17 -20.04 12.28 14.51
N ILE A 18 -19.70 11.88 13.28
CA ILE A 18 -18.61 10.92 13.10
C ILE A 18 -17.36 11.73 13.44
N SER A 19 -17.11 11.84 14.73
CA SER A 19 -15.78 12.10 15.26
C SER A 19 -14.83 11.18 14.50
N GLY A 20 -13.84 11.75 13.83
CA GLY A 20 -12.78 11.03 13.15
C GLY A 20 -12.02 10.19 14.16
N GLN A 21 -12.53 8.99 14.45
CA GLN A 21 -11.85 8.07 15.33
C GLN A 21 -10.63 7.54 14.60
N ASN A 22 -9.48 7.73 15.23
CA ASN A 22 -8.22 7.15 14.81
C ASN A 22 -8.38 5.61 14.80
N LYS A 23 -8.21 4.99 13.64
CA LYS A 23 -8.38 3.55 13.45
C LYS A 23 -7.19 2.94 12.74
N THR A 24 -6.91 1.69 13.07
CA THR A 24 -5.98 0.82 12.37
C THR A 24 -6.75 -0.37 11.83
N PHE A 25 -6.66 -0.60 10.53
CA PHE A 25 -7.20 -1.78 9.84
C PHE A 25 -6.04 -2.65 9.39
N LYS A 26 -6.08 -3.94 9.70
CA LYS A 26 -5.07 -4.90 9.24
C LYS A 26 -5.63 -5.76 8.13
N TYR A 27 -4.82 -5.98 7.10
CA TYR A 27 -5.17 -6.82 5.98
C TYR A 27 -4.12 -7.92 5.77
N ASP A 28 -4.60 -9.08 5.39
CA ASP A 28 -3.79 -10.14 4.82
C ASP A 28 -3.74 -9.93 3.30
N LEU A 29 -2.55 -9.63 2.79
CA LEU A 29 -2.25 -9.58 1.37
C LEU A 29 -1.68 -10.93 0.95
N ASN A 30 -2.47 -11.70 0.20
CA ASN A 30 -1.97 -12.87 -0.53
C ASN A 30 -1.67 -12.43 -1.96
N TYR A 31 -0.43 -12.59 -2.41
CA TYR A 31 -0.06 -12.22 -3.77
C TYR A 31 0.86 -13.20 -4.45
N LYS A 32 0.75 -13.29 -5.78
CA LYS A 32 1.57 -14.12 -6.66
C LYS A 32 2.73 -13.28 -7.17
N PRO A 33 3.96 -13.37 -6.64
CA PRO A 33 5.06 -12.53 -7.11
C PRO A 33 5.53 -12.92 -8.52
N ASN A 34 5.29 -14.17 -8.93
CA ASN A 34 5.68 -14.71 -10.23
C ASN A 34 4.44 -15.23 -10.97
N LEU A 35 4.10 -14.63 -12.11
CA LEU A 35 2.94 -15.06 -12.89
C LEU A 35 3.03 -16.52 -13.41
N LEU A 36 4.24 -17.07 -13.52
CA LEU A 36 4.51 -18.42 -14.01
C LEU A 36 4.49 -19.50 -12.91
N LYS A 37 4.31 -19.12 -11.63
CA LYS A 37 4.29 -20.07 -10.50
C LYS A 37 3.04 -19.86 -9.66
N ASP A 38 2.40 -20.92 -9.19
CA ASP A 38 1.19 -20.79 -8.37
C ASP A 38 1.45 -20.48 -6.89
N SER A 39 2.72 -20.30 -6.52
CA SER A 39 3.11 -19.94 -5.17
C SER A 39 2.61 -18.53 -4.79
N LEU A 40 1.91 -18.45 -3.66
CA LEU A 40 1.49 -17.20 -3.05
C LEU A 40 2.42 -16.82 -1.90
N VAL A 41 2.62 -15.51 -1.74
CA VAL A 41 3.25 -14.90 -0.58
C VAL A 41 2.15 -14.25 0.25
N LEU A 42 2.12 -14.56 1.55
CA LEU A 42 1.29 -13.88 2.52
C LEU A 42 2.08 -12.75 3.19
N GLU A 43 1.54 -11.54 3.14
CA GLU A 43 2.13 -10.35 3.76
C GLU A 43 1.07 -9.61 4.59
N LYS A 44 1.43 -9.23 5.83
CA LYS A 44 0.54 -8.44 6.69
C LYS A 44 0.71 -6.97 6.35
N THR A 45 -0.40 -6.31 6.04
CA THR A 45 -0.46 -4.88 5.73
C THR A 45 -1.37 -4.16 6.70
N ILE A 46 -1.15 -2.86 6.84
CA ILE A 46 -1.78 -1.99 7.83
C ILE A 46 -2.21 -0.71 7.13
N LEU A 47 -3.49 -0.37 7.31
CA LEU A 47 -4.08 0.92 6.97
C LEU A 47 -4.33 1.68 8.27
N ASP A 48 -3.55 2.73 8.52
CA ASP A 48 -3.81 3.65 9.64
C ASP A 48 -4.56 4.88 9.12
N ILE A 49 -5.66 5.24 9.75
CA ILE A 49 -6.42 6.46 9.48
C ILE A 49 -6.35 7.38 10.69
N LYS A 50 -5.94 8.62 10.46
CA LYS A 50 -5.78 9.65 11.49
C LYS A 50 -6.61 10.89 11.19
N ASP A 51 -7.42 11.26 12.17
CA ASP A 51 -8.26 12.46 12.26
C ASP A 51 -9.14 12.69 11.02
N GLY A 52 -9.44 11.62 10.27
CA GLY A 52 -10.18 11.66 9.00
C GLY A 52 -9.45 12.38 7.85
N SER A 53 -8.21 12.83 8.05
CA SER A 53 -7.46 13.64 7.08
C SER A 53 -6.27 12.90 6.45
N LEU A 54 -5.76 11.88 7.13
CA LEU A 54 -4.57 11.15 6.71
C LEU A 54 -4.85 9.64 6.74
N SER A 55 -4.48 8.97 5.65
CA SER A 55 -4.53 7.53 5.53
C SER A 55 -3.20 6.99 5.04
N ILE A 56 -2.66 5.97 5.72
CA ILE A 56 -1.36 5.39 5.40
C ILE A 56 -1.48 3.89 5.35
N PHE A 57 -1.38 3.35 4.14
CA PHE A 57 -1.31 1.91 3.89
C PHE A 57 0.15 1.49 3.72
N ARG A 58 0.61 0.50 4.48
CA ARG A 58 1.97 -0.04 4.39
C ARG A 58 2.06 -1.45 4.93
N THR A 59 3.16 -2.15 4.67
CA THR A 59 3.39 -3.45 5.30
C THR A 59 3.61 -3.28 6.80
N GLU A 60 3.34 -4.32 7.61
CA GLU A 60 3.61 -4.25 9.05
C GLU A 60 5.11 -4.04 9.32
N GLN A 61 5.99 -4.61 8.49
CA GLN A 61 7.44 -4.39 8.56
C GLN A 61 7.80 -2.92 8.28
N GLU A 62 7.13 -2.28 7.33
CA GLU A 62 7.30 -0.86 7.06
C GLU A 62 6.88 0.01 8.23
N LYS A 63 5.70 -0.23 8.82
CA LYS A 63 5.24 0.49 10.02
C LYS A 63 6.24 0.36 11.19
N LYS A 64 6.75 -0.85 11.44
CA LYS A 64 7.78 -1.08 12.47
C LYS A 64 9.07 -0.33 12.15
N SER A 65 9.51 -0.37 10.89
CA SER A 65 10.71 0.35 10.44
C SER A 65 10.57 1.87 10.59
N ASP A 66 9.42 2.44 10.25
CA ASP A 66 9.18 3.89 10.38
C ASP A 66 9.30 4.32 11.86
N SER A 67 8.75 3.53 12.77
CA SER A 67 8.87 3.80 14.21
C SER A 67 10.31 3.67 14.71
N LEU A 68 11.07 2.68 14.24
CA LEU A 68 12.48 2.53 14.59
C LEU A 68 13.30 3.71 14.07
N ILE A 69 13.07 4.15 12.83
CA ILE A 69 13.78 5.29 12.25
C ILE A 69 13.50 6.55 13.05
N ALA A 70 12.24 6.82 13.40
CA ALA A 70 11.89 7.99 14.20
C ALA A 70 12.55 8.00 15.58
N LYS A 71 12.71 6.83 16.21
CA LYS A 71 13.28 6.70 17.57
C LYS A 71 14.79 6.59 17.61
N THR A 72 15.41 6.03 16.58
CA THR A 72 16.82 5.59 16.61
C THR A 72 17.65 6.07 15.42
N GLY A 73 17.00 6.57 14.36
CA GLY A 73 17.65 6.82 13.07
C GLY A 73 17.89 5.57 12.21
N PHE A 74 17.67 4.37 12.74
CA PHE A 74 17.87 3.10 12.03
C PHE A 74 16.54 2.38 11.77
N GLY A 75 16.41 1.76 10.60
CA GLY A 75 15.24 0.97 10.20
C GLY A 75 15.65 -0.33 9.53
N PHE A 76 14.65 -1.12 9.14
CA PHE A 76 14.88 -2.37 8.43
C PHE A 76 15.34 -2.14 6.99
N GLY A 77 16.11 -3.09 6.46
CA GLY A 77 16.45 -3.13 5.03
C GLY A 77 15.20 -3.32 4.17
N ARG A 78 15.29 -2.92 2.90
CA ARG A 78 14.20 -3.04 1.91
C ARG A 78 14.57 -4.01 0.80
N LYS A 79 13.55 -4.61 0.20
CA LYS A 79 13.72 -5.40 -1.02
C LYS A 79 14.13 -4.45 -2.16
N PRO A 80 15.03 -4.86 -3.06
CA PRO A 80 15.53 -4.00 -4.14
C PRO A 80 14.49 -3.77 -5.26
N MET A 81 13.31 -4.36 -5.17
CA MET A 81 12.24 -4.25 -6.15
C MET A 81 11.40 -3.01 -5.82
N LEU A 82 11.59 -1.94 -6.60
CA LEU A 82 11.00 -0.64 -6.32
C LEU A 82 9.49 -0.60 -6.64
N GLU A 83 9.08 -1.35 -7.65
CA GLU A 83 7.72 -1.44 -8.18
C GLU A 83 6.76 -2.16 -7.22
N HIS A 84 7.30 -3.07 -6.40
CA HIS A 84 6.57 -3.96 -5.50
C HIS A 84 6.43 -3.44 -4.06
N GLN A 85 6.76 -2.18 -3.81
CA GLN A 85 6.56 -1.58 -2.49
C GLN A 85 5.09 -1.16 -2.32
N PHE A 86 4.50 -1.57 -1.19
CA PHE A 86 3.09 -1.38 -0.85
C PHE A 86 2.87 -0.22 0.13
N TYR A 87 3.56 0.91 -0.08
CA TYR A 87 3.48 2.08 0.80
C TYR A 87 2.71 3.20 0.13
N ILE A 88 1.48 3.45 0.57
CA ILE A 88 0.59 4.49 0.05
C ILE A 88 0.28 5.50 1.16
N ILE A 89 0.33 6.78 0.82
CA ILE A 89 -0.10 7.90 1.68
C ILE A 89 -1.23 8.61 0.95
N LYS A 90 -2.38 8.74 1.60
CA LYS A 90 -3.54 9.50 1.10
C LYS A 90 -3.75 10.70 2.01
N LYS A 91 -3.68 11.91 1.45
CA LYS A 91 -4.06 13.16 2.13
C LYS A 91 -5.46 13.52 1.65
N ILE A 92 -6.44 13.21 2.50
CA ILE A 92 -7.87 13.24 2.15
C ILE A 92 -8.34 14.67 1.80
N PRO A 93 -7.99 15.73 2.56
CA PRO A 93 -8.42 17.09 2.24
C PRO A 93 -7.89 17.60 0.90
N ASP A 94 -6.70 17.14 0.51
CA ASP A 94 -6.02 17.57 -0.72
C ASP A 94 -6.36 16.69 -1.93
N ASN A 95 -7.15 15.62 -1.72
CA ASN A 95 -7.40 14.56 -2.69
C ASN A 95 -6.10 14.02 -3.32
N GLU A 96 -5.06 13.88 -2.51
CA GLU A 96 -3.72 13.48 -2.95
C GLU A 96 -3.43 12.03 -2.54
N VAL A 97 -3.00 11.22 -3.51
CA VAL A 97 -2.54 9.84 -3.29
C VAL A 97 -1.09 9.73 -3.74
N LEU A 98 -0.21 9.30 -2.84
CA LEU A 98 1.22 9.15 -3.07
C LEU A 98 1.65 7.69 -2.87
N LYS A 99 2.30 7.09 -3.86
CA LYS A 99 3.06 5.85 -3.70
C LYS A 99 4.48 6.21 -3.25
N SER A 100 4.87 5.76 -2.06
CA SER A 100 6.20 5.97 -1.50
C SER A 100 7.12 4.79 -1.79
N ILE A 101 8.30 5.09 -2.30
CA ILE A 101 9.31 4.10 -2.66
C ILE A 101 10.59 4.43 -1.92
N GLN A 102 11.17 3.45 -1.24
CA GLN A 102 12.46 3.59 -0.58
C GLN A 102 13.53 2.82 -1.36
N THR A 103 14.59 3.50 -1.78
CA THR A 103 15.72 2.85 -2.47
C THR A 103 16.59 2.05 -1.49
N MET A 104 17.50 1.22 -2.03
CA MET A 104 18.49 0.49 -1.23
C MET A 104 19.30 1.41 -0.31
N PHE A 105 19.57 2.65 -0.74
CA PHE A 105 20.32 3.65 0.01
C PHE A 105 19.44 4.58 0.85
N ARG A 106 18.19 4.15 1.12
CA ARG A 106 17.21 4.86 1.96
C ARG A 106 16.75 6.21 1.43
N GLU A 107 16.98 6.51 0.15
CA GLU A 107 16.34 7.67 -0.48
C GLU A 107 14.85 7.38 -0.57
N ILE A 108 14.04 8.38 -0.21
CA ILE A 108 12.59 8.29 -0.33
C ILE A 108 12.17 9.02 -1.59
N LEU A 109 11.41 8.32 -2.41
CA LEU A 109 10.81 8.80 -3.65
C LEU A 109 9.29 8.74 -3.50
N TYR A 110 8.59 9.62 -4.21
CA TYR A 110 7.13 9.57 -4.31
C TYR A 110 6.70 9.59 -5.77
N ILE A 111 5.69 8.80 -6.08
CA ILE A 111 4.92 8.92 -7.31
C ILE A 111 3.53 9.38 -6.90
N LYS A 112 3.09 10.50 -7.48
CA LYS A 112 1.71 10.93 -7.33
C LYS A 112 0.80 10.06 -8.22
N ILE A 113 -0.26 9.54 -7.64
CA ILE A 113 -1.26 8.73 -8.37
C ILE A 113 -2.42 9.66 -8.72
N ASP A 114 -2.39 10.19 -9.94
CA ASP A 114 -3.45 11.07 -10.48
C ASP A 114 -4.59 10.29 -11.18
N GLU A 115 -4.44 8.97 -11.31
CA GLU A 115 -5.46 8.09 -11.90
C GLU A 115 -6.74 8.07 -11.06
N LYS A 116 -7.87 8.40 -11.68
CA LYS A 116 -9.17 8.37 -11.02
C LYS A 116 -9.68 6.93 -10.89
N LEU A 117 -10.18 6.59 -9.70
CA LEU A 117 -10.81 5.28 -9.44
C LEU A 117 -12.30 5.33 -9.83
N ASP A 118 -12.59 5.00 -11.07
CA ASP A 118 -13.96 4.95 -11.60
C ASP A 118 -14.67 3.65 -11.21
N TRP A 119 -15.18 3.61 -9.98
CA TRP A 119 -15.94 2.48 -9.45
C TRP A 119 -17.30 2.29 -10.14
N THR A 120 -17.61 1.04 -10.50
CA THR A 120 -18.96 0.58 -10.81
C THR A 120 -19.50 -0.20 -9.62
N ILE A 121 -20.42 0.42 -8.87
CA ILE A 121 -21.11 -0.24 -7.74
C ILE A 121 -22.23 -1.13 -8.28
N LEU A 122 -22.26 -2.38 -7.84
CA LEU A 122 -23.21 -3.40 -8.30
C LEU A 122 -24.26 -3.68 -7.22
N SER A 123 -25.41 -4.24 -7.61
CA SER A 123 -26.47 -4.60 -6.66
C SER A 123 -26.18 -5.86 -5.84
N GLU A 124 -25.14 -6.62 -6.21
CA GLU A 124 -24.70 -7.82 -5.51
C GLU A 124 -24.29 -7.49 -4.07
N LYS A 125 -24.86 -8.24 -3.13
CA LYS A 125 -24.56 -8.17 -1.70
C LYS A 125 -24.10 -9.54 -1.21
N ASP A 126 -23.26 -9.54 -0.19
CA ASP A 126 -22.76 -10.75 0.44
C ASP A 126 -22.46 -10.46 1.93
N LYS A 127 -21.98 -11.47 2.65
CA LYS A 127 -21.52 -11.35 4.03
C LYS A 127 -20.08 -11.85 4.17
N ILE A 128 -19.18 -10.98 4.59
CA ILE A 128 -17.77 -11.32 4.84
C ILE A 128 -17.47 -11.16 6.32
N GLY A 129 -17.30 -12.29 7.01
CA GLY A 129 -17.15 -12.32 8.45
C GLY A 129 -18.40 -11.79 9.15
N ALA A 130 -18.26 -10.68 9.86
CA ALA A 130 -19.38 -10.01 10.53
C ALA A 130 -20.07 -8.94 9.66
N PHE A 131 -19.50 -8.61 8.50
CA PHE A 131 -19.91 -7.42 7.74
C PHE A 131 -20.85 -7.76 6.59
N GLU A 132 -21.94 -7.01 6.47
CA GLU A 132 -22.76 -6.98 5.25
C GLU A 132 -22.04 -6.10 4.21
N VAL A 133 -21.80 -6.67 3.04
CA VAL A 133 -20.96 -6.03 2.00
C VAL A 133 -21.70 -5.88 0.68
N GLN A 134 -21.29 -4.88 -0.08
CA GLN A 134 -21.74 -4.66 -1.45
C GLN A 134 -20.55 -4.74 -2.41
N LYS A 135 -20.80 -5.29 -3.60
CA LYS A 135 -19.78 -5.45 -4.64
C LYS A 135 -19.57 -4.17 -5.44
N ALA A 136 -18.32 -3.87 -5.77
CA ALA A 136 -17.95 -2.88 -6.76
C ALA A 136 -16.79 -3.39 -7.63
N THR A 137 -16.66 -2.83 -8.83
CA THR A 137 -15.57 -3.18 -9.76
C THR A 137 -14.92 -1.92 -10.32
N LEU A 138 -13.65 -2.00 -10.71
CA LEU A 138 -12.96 -0.97 -11.48
C LEU A 138 -11.83 -1.58 -12.31
N ASN A 139 -11.28 -0.80 -13.23
CA ASN A 139 -10.00 -1.09 -13.88
C ASN A 139 -8.92 -0.15 -13.35
N TYR A 140 -7.79 -0.70 -12.91
CA TYR A 140 -6.64 0.08 -12.44
C TYR A 140 -5.34 -0.69 -12.68
N GLY A 141 -4.30 0.03 -13.12
CA GLY A 141 -2.97 -0.55 -13.31
C GLY A 141 -2.94 -1.69 -14.35
N GLY A 142 -3.86 -1.70 -15.32
CA GLY A 142 -4.00 -2.80 -16.28
C GLY A 142 -4.62 -4.08 -15.71
N ARG A 143 -5.30 -4.01 -14.57
CA ARG A 143 -6.01 -5.12 -13.92
C ARG A 143 -7.47 -4.77 -13.68
N ASN A 144 -8.34 -5.77 -13.73
CA ASN A 144 -9.73 -5.65 -13.30
C ASN A 144 -9.83 -6.05 -11.85
N TRP A 145 -10.41 -5.18 -11.03
CA TRP A 145 -10.54 -5.38 -9.59
C TRP A 145 -12.00 -5.59 -9.21
N THR A 146 -12.23 -6.53 -8.29
CA THR A 146 -13.50 -6.71 -7.59
C THR A 146 -13.30 -6.39 -6.12
N ALA A 147 -14.01 -5.38 -5.63
CA ALA A 147 -14.02 -4.97 -4.23
C ALA A 147 -15.36 -5.34 -3.57
N TRP A 148 -15.30 -5.70 -2.30
CA TRP A 148 -16.43 -5.84 -1.40
C TRP A 148 -16.26 -4.83 -0.27
N PHE A 149 -17.20 -3.90 -0.15
CA PHE A 149 -17.13 -2.81 0.83
C PHE A 149 -18.31 -2.87 1.80
N ALA A 150 -18.08 -2.47 3.05
CA ALA A 150 -19.06 -2.48 4.13
C ALA A 150 -19.56 -1.06 4.42
N ASN A 151 -20.81 -0.75 4.05
CA ASN A 151 -21.42 0.58 4.29
C ASN A 151 -21.54 0.93 5.78
N GLU A 152 -21.66 -0.08 6.65
CA GLU A 152 -21.77 0.11 8.10
C GLU A 152 -20.48 0.61 8.76
N ILE A 153 -19.35 0.53 8.04
CA ILE A 153 -18.11 1.22 8.40
C ILE A 153 -17.97 2.42 7.46
N PRO A 154 -18.44 3.62 7.84
CA PRO A 154 -18.54 4.79 6.95
C PRO A 154 -17.19 5.48 6.72
N ILE A 155 -16.21 4.71 6.24
CA ILE A 155 -14.85 5.13 5.92
C ILE A 155 -14.63 4.82 4.45
N GLN A 156 -14.49 5.85 3.61
CA GLN A 156 -14.35 5.68 2.16
C GLN A 156 -12.92 5.34 1.74
N ASP A 157 -12.35 4.30 2.33
CA ASP A 157 -10.95 3.92 2.18
C ASP A 157 -10.79 2.40 2.07
N GLY A 158 -9.56 1.95 1.84
CA GLY A 158 -9.24 0.56 1.59
C GLY A 158 -7.73 0.30 1.49
N PRO A 159 -7.35 -0.97 1.27
CA PRO A 159 -5.97 -1.35 1.12
C PRO A 159 -5.35 -0.71 -0.13
N TYR A 160 -4.04 -0.50 -0.09
CA TYR A 160 -3.27 0.09 -1.18
C TYR A 160 -3.85 1.46 -1.61
N ILE A 161 -3.98 1.70 -2.91
CA ILE A 161 -4.52 2.95 -3.48
C ILE A 161 -6.05 3.00 -3.45
N PHE A 162 -6.74 1.87 -3.24
CA PHE A 162 -8.19 1.78 -3.39
C PHE A 162 -8.93 2.59 -2.31
N HIS A 163 -9.81 3.49 -2.74
CA HIS A 163 -10.62 4.37 -1.89
C HIS A 163 -11.84 4.90 -2.68
N GLY A 164 -12.75 5.62 -2.02
CA GLY A 164 -13.87 6.32 -2.66
C GLY A 164 -15.19 5.54 -2.80
N LEU A 165 -15.27 4.32 -2.27
CA LEU A 165 -16.53 3.60 -2.12
C LEU A 165 -17.29 4.08 -0.87
N PRO A 166 -18.63 3.98 -0.82
CA PRO A 166 -19.44 4.47 0.31
C PRO A 166 -19.40 3.51 1.53
N GLY A 167 -18.20 3.13 1.95
CA GLY A 167 -17.89 2.22 3.04
C GLY A 167 -16.46 1.66 2.93
N LEU A 168 -15.98 1.04 3.99
CA LEU A 168 -14.61 0.47 4.01
C LEU A 168 -14.52 -0.74 3.09
N ILE A 169 -13.50 -0.79 2.24
CA ILE A 169 -13.20 -1.99 1.43
C ILE A 169 -12.68 -3.10 2.36
N VAL A 170 -13.49 -4.12 2.63
CA VAL A 170 -13.10 -5.23 3.52
C VAL A 170 -12.40 -6.36 2.76
N LYS A 171 -12.63 -6.47 1.45
CA LYS A 171 -11.94 -7.42 0.58
C LYS A 171 -11.80 -6.82 -0.81
N ILE A 172 -10.65 -7.03 -1.45
CA ILE A 172 -10.46 -6.68 -2.85
C ILE A 172 -9.46 -7.62 -3.51
N SER A 173 -9.75 -8.05 -4.74
CA SER A 173 -8.85 -8.88 -5.53
C SER A 173 -8.89 -8.53 -7.02
N ASP A 174 -7.81 -8.82 -7.73
CA ASP A 174 -7.83 -8.83 -9.19
C ASP A 174 -8.53 -10.10 -9.72
N ASP A 175 -9.01 -10.04 -10.97
CA ASP A 175 -9.73 -11.11 -11.65
C ASP A 175 -8.98 -12.45 -11.69
N GLN A 176 -7.66 -12.39 -11.74
CA GLN A 176 -6.76 -13.54 -11.75
C GLN A 176 -6.34 -14.01 -10.34
N ASN A 177 -6.81 -13.38 -9.26
CA ASN A 177 -6.40 -13.68 -7.89
C ASN A 177 -4.87 -13.60 -7.67
N ASN A 178 -4.17 -12.79 -8.47
CA ASN A 178 -2.76 -12.50 -8.25
C ASN A 178 -2.55 -11.62 -7.03
N PHE A 179 -3.55 -10.84 -6.63
CA PHE A 179 -3.56 -10.01 -5.44
C PHE A 179 -4.91 -10.15 -4.75
N ILE A 180 -4.90 -10.52 -3.48
CA ILE A 180 -6.09 -10.59 -2.64
C ILE A 180 -5.77 -9.92 -1.31
N PHE A 181 -6.43 -8.81 -1.04
CA PHE A 181 -6.41 -8.14 0.25
C PHE A 181 -7.67 -8.53 1.03
N ASN A 182 -7.51 -9.06 2.23
CA ASN A 182 -8.64 -9.39 3.12
C ASN A 182 -8.45 -8.70 4.47
N LEU A 183 -9.45 -7.94 4.91
CA LEU A 183 -9.48 -7.34 6.24
C LEU A 183 -9.51 -8.44 7.29
N THR A 184 -8.60 -8.36 8.27
CA THR A 184 -8.49 -9.35 9.35
C THR A 184 -8.70 -8.75 10.73
N GLU A 185 -8.45 -7.45 10.92
CA GLU A 185 -8.56 -6.82 12.23
C GLU A 185 -8.90 -5.33 12.13
N ILE A 186 -9.75 -4.84 13.04
CA ILE A 186 -10.03 -3.41 13.24
C ILE A 186 -9.64 -3.05 14.67
N LYS A 187 -8.83 -2.01 14.82
CA LYS A 187 -8.34 -1.50 16.11
C LYS A 187 -8.51 0.00 16.22
N ASN A 188 -8.64 0.49 17.46
CA ASN A 188 -8.38 1.90 17.73
C ASN A 188 -6.89 2.17 17.54
N LEU A 189 -6.58 3.25 16.85
CA LEU A 189 -5.21 3.72 16.71
C LEU A 189 -4.88 4.55 17.95
N ASN A 190 -3.91 4.07 18.73
CA ASN A 190 -3.39 4.75 19.91
C ASN A 190 -1.95 5.22 19.63
N GLY A 191 -1.66 6.47 19.98
CA GLY A 191 -0.31 7.05 19.87
C GLY A 191 0.00 7.70 18.52
N GLU A 192 1.27 8.07 18.35
CA GLU A 192 1.75 8.74 17.14
C GLU A 192 1.89 7.78 15.96
N ILE A 193 1.56 8.27 14.75
CA ILE A 193 1.92 7.59 13.51
C ILE A 193 3.26 8.13 13.03
N TYR A 194 4.24 7.23 12.91
CA TYR A 194 5.46 7.48 12.14
C TYR A 194 5.25 7.00 10.71
N TYR A 195 5.57 7.88 9.77
CA TYR A 195 5.48 7.63 8.34
C TYR A 195 6.46 8.52 7.56
N ARG A 196 6.64 8.21 6.29
CA ARG A 196 7.54 8.96 5.40
C ARG A 196 6.89 10.31 5.04
N THR A 197 7.47 11.41 5.52
CA THR A 197 6.91 12.76 5.33
C THR A 197 7.63 13.58 4.25
N LYS A 198 8.83 13.17 3.86
CA LYS A 198 9.67 13.86 2.87
C LYS A 198 10.26 12.86 1.88
N GLY A 199 10.54 13.32 0.68
CA GLY A 199 11.01 12.50 -0.43
C GLY A 199 10.99 13.30 -1.73
N THR A 200 11.64 12.76 -2.74
CA THR A 200 11.72 13.38 -4.07
C THR A 200 10.58 12.86 -4.93
N GLU A 201 9.76 13.76 -5.46
CA GLU A 201 8.73 13.38 -6.42
C GLU A 201 9.38 12.93 -7.74
N ILE A 202 8.89 11.82 -8.29
CA ILE A 202 9.32 11.25 -9.55
C ILE A 202 8.12 10.77 -10.36
N THR A 203 8.31 10.60 -11.66
CA THR A 203 7.32 9.99 -12.57
C THR A 203 7.51 8.48 -12.69
N TRP A 204 6.50 7.77 -13.20
CA TRP A 204 6.62 6.36 -13.57
C TRP A 204 7.76 6.09 -14.56
N ASP A 205 8.01 6.98 -15.52
CA ASP A 205 9.13 6.85 -16.47
C ASP A 205 10.50 6.99 -15.78
N GLN A 206 10.61 7.89 -14.80
CA GLN A 206 11.82 8.02 -14.00
C GLN A 206 12.03 6.77 -13.15
N LEU A 207 10.98 6.23 -12.51
CA LEU A 207 11.05 4.96 -11.79
C LEU A 207 11.54 3.84 -12.71
N LYS A 208 10.95 3.72 -13.91
CA LYS A 208 11.35 2.72 -14.92
C LYS A 208 12.85 2.80 -15.24
N LYS A 209 13.36 4.00 -15.53
CA LYS A 209 14.79 4.20 -15.80
C LYS A 209 15.66 3.84 -14.61
N MET A 210 15.24 4.21 -13.39
CA MET A 210 15.96 3.87 -12.17
C MET A 210 16.02 2.35 -11.94
N SER A 211 14.91 1.65 -12.15
CA SER A 211 14.81 0.21 -12.07
C SER A 211 15.65 -0.51 -13.13
N GLU A 212 15.62 -0.07 -14.39
CA GLU A 212 16.45 -0.63 -15.47
C GLU A 212 17.96 -0.43 -15.20
N ASN A 213 18.34 0.75 -14.70
CA ASN A 213 19.72 1.03 -14.31
C ASN A 213 20.16 0.19 -13.12
N PHE A 214 19.30 0.06 -12.10
CA PHE A 214 19.55 -0.80 -10.95
C PHE A 214 19.69 -2.26 -11.38
N TYR A 215 18.83 -2.74 -12.28
CA TYR A 215 18.91 -4.10 -12.80
C TYR A 215 20.22 -4.37 -13.57
N THR A 216 20.70 -3.39 -14.34
CA THR A 216 21.94 -3.52 -15.12
C THR A 216 23.16 -3.76 -14.23
N ASP A 217 23.32 -2.96 -13.17
CA ASP A 217 24.37 -3.14 -12.15
C ASP A 217 23.85 -2.79 -10.74
N PRO A 218 23.24 -3.77 -10.02
CA PRO A 218 22.62 -3.56 -8.70
C PRO A 218 23.59 -3.03 -7.65
N LEU A 219 24.89 -3.32 -7.82
CA LEU A 219 25.95 -2.97 -6.87
C LEU A 219 26.86 -1.85 -7.38
N SER A 220 26.51 -1.17 -8.48
CA SER A 220 27.29 -0.06 -9.05
C SER A 220 27.67 0.99 -8.01
N ARG A 221 26.69 1.47 -7.21
CA ARG A 221 26.91 2.46 -6.16
C ARG A 221 27.71 1.90 -4.96
N VAL A 222 27.55 0.62 -4.64
CA VAL A 222 28.36 -0.04 -3.61
C VAL A 222 29.84 -0.06 -4.02
N LYS A 223 30.10 -0.43 -5.29
CA LYS A 223 31.44 -0.43 -5.89
C LYS A 223 32.04 0.97 -5.90
N SER A 224 31.28 1.99 -6.33
CA SER A 224 31.78 3.37 -6.43
C SER A 224 32.10 4.00 -5.07
N MET A 225 31.39 3.58 -4.01
CA MET A 225 31.64 4.06 -2.64
C MET A 225 32.73 3.27 -1.92
N GLY A 226 33.30 2.21 -2.53
CA GLY A 226 34.30 1.36 -1.88
C GLY A 226 33.78 0.59 -0.67
N ILE A 227 32.45 0.42 -0.54
CA ILE A 227 31.85 -0.30 0.59
C ILE A 227 32.10 -1.79 0.44
N GLN A 228 32.72 -2.42 1.44
CA GLN A 228 32.87 -3.87 1.47
C GLN A 228 31.53 -4.52 1.84
N PHE A 229 30.93 -5.21 0.87
CA PHE A 229 29.72 -6.00 1.10
C PHE A 229 30.09 -7.27 1.88
N LYS A 230 29.59 -7.36 3.11
CA LYS A 230 29.82 -8.49 4.02
C LYS A 230 28.49 -9.11 4.40
N LYS A 231 28.43 -10.44 4.42
CA LYS A 231 27.27 -11.18 4.95
C LYS A 231 27.64 -11.77 6.30
N ASP A 232 26.64 -11.91 7.18
CA ASP A 232 26.74 -12.71 8.40
C ASP A 232 27.00 -14.17 8.01
N ASP A 233 27.94 -14.81 8.70
CA ASP A 233 28.27 -16.22 8.50
C ASP A 233 27.41 -17.18 9.35
N GLY A 234 26.52 -16.63 10.19
CA GLY A 234 25.66 -17.39 11.09
C GLY A 234 26.35 -17.89 12.35
N LEU A 235 27.64 -17.57 12.53
CA LEU A 235 28.47 -17.89 13.68
C LEU A 235 28.91 -16.64 14.45
N GLY A 236 28.31 -15.48 14.13
CA GLY A 236 28.64 -14.18 14.72
C GLY A 236 29.83 -13.49 14.05
N GLY A 237 30.32 -14.01 12.93
CA GLY A 237 31.35 -13.40 12.09
C GLY A 237 30.77 -12.81 10.80
N THR A 238 31.66 -12.41 9.89
CA THR A 238 31.26 -11.92 8.57
C THR A 238 32.18 -12.47 7.49
N VAL A 239 31.61 -12.76 6.32
CA VAL A 239 32.38 -13.18 5.14
C VAL A 239 32.16 -12.21 3.99
N SER A 240 33.22 -12.00 3.20
CA SER A 240 33.16 -11.16 2.00
C SER A 240 32.19 -11.75 0.99
N VAL A 241 31.33 -10.91 0.42
CA VAL A 241 30.39 -11.31 -0.61
C VAL A 241 31.04 -11.14 -1.98
N ASP A 242 31.01 -12.19 -2.80
CA ASP A 242 31.34 -12.06 -4.21
C ASP A 242 30.30 -11.18 -4.90
N MET A 243 30.70 -9.97 -5.27
CA MET A 243 29.80 -8.97 -5.85
C MET A 243 29.18 -9.43 -7.16
N LYS A 244 29.86 -10.29 -7.92
CA LYS A 244 29.33 -10.81 -9.19
C LYS A 244 28.17 -11.76 -8.92
N SER A 245 28.37 -12.77 -8.06
CA SER A 245 27.33 -13.71 -7.64
C SER A 245 26.14 -13.01 -7.00
N GLU A 246 26.37 -12.01 -6.14
CA GLU A 246 25.28 -11.27 -5.50
C GLU A 246 24.49 -10.42 -6.51
N SER A 247 25.18 -9.78 -7.47
CA SER A 247 24.50 -9.04 -8.55
C SER A 247 23.60 -9.96 -9.37
N GLU A 248 24.08 -11.14 -9.74
CA GLU A 248 23.28 -12.12 -10.50
C GLU A 248 22.12 -12.69 -9.68
N ARG A 249 22.32 -12.91 -8.37
CA ARG A 249 21.24 -13.27 -7.44
C ARG A 249 20.16 -12.19 -7.39
N MET A 250 20.54 -10.92 -7.28
CA MET A 250 19.58 -9.80 -7.28
C MET A 250 18.81 -9.71 -8.60
N LYS A 251 19.49 -9.80 -9.75
CA LYS A 251 18.85 -9.83 -11.08
C LYS A 251 17.88 -11.00 -11.24
N LYS A 252 18.29 -12.20 -10.79
CA LYS A 252 17.43 -13.38 -10.79
C LYS A 252 16.18 -13.14 -9.93
N MET A 253 16.34 -12.61 -8.72
CA MET A 253 15.22 -12.29 -7.84
C MET A 253 14.26 -11.27 -8.48
N ILE A 254 14.76 -10.22 -9.13
CA ILE A 254 13.92 -9.24 -9.83
C ILE A 254 13.09 -9.92 -10.94
N ARG A 255 13.74 -10.70 -11.81
CA ARG A 255 13.04 -11.44 -12.89
C ARG A 255 12.01 -12.42 -12.35
N GLU A 256 12.36 -13.17 -11.31
CA GLU A 256 11.49 -14.18 -10.73
C GLU A 256 10.33 -13.61 -9.92
N ASN A 257 10.32 -12.32 -9.58
CA ASN A 257 9.25 -11.70 -8.79
C ASN A 257 8.62 -10.51 -9.55
N ASN A 258 8.54 -10.57 -10.87
CA ASN A 258 8.07 -9.48 -11.73
C ASN A 258 6.55 -9.47 -11.96
N ASN A 259 5.76 -9.39 -10.89
CA ASN A 259 4.32 -9.16 -10.96
C ASN A 259 3.91 -7.92 -10.14
N PRO A 260 4.05 -6.69 -10.66
CA PRO A 260 3.62 -5.50 -9.95
C PRO A 260 2.09 -5.32 -10.01
N VAL A 261 1.52 -4.54 -9.08
CA VAL A 261 0.11 -4.15 -9.12
C VAL A 261 -0.19 -3.35 -10.39
N GLU A 262 0.63 -2.32 -10.67
CA GLU A 262 0.59 -1.55 -11.90
C GLU A 262 1.21 -2.34 -13.07
N LEU A 263 0.46 -3.31 -13.59
CA LEU A 263 0.87 -4.16 -14.70
C LEU A 263 1.13 -3.36 -15.99
N ASN A 264 0.42 -2.25 -16.19
CA ASN A 264 0.67 -1.28 -17.26
C ASN A 264 2.04 -0.59 -17.17
N HIS A 265 2.68 -0.59 -16.00
CA HIS A 265 4.03 -0.07 -15.77
C HIS A 265 5.06 -1.19 -15.56
N ARG A 266 4.71 -2.45 -15.84
CA ARG A 266 5.64 -3.59 -15.71
C ARG A 266 6.85 -3.42 -16.63
N ILE A 267 8.03 -3.67 -16.09
CA ILE A 267 9.30 -3.67 -16.83
C ILE A 267 9.62 -5.10 -17.23
N ASP A 268 9.84 -5.34 -18.52
CA ASP A 268 10.29 -6.64 -19.01
C ASP A 268 11.82 -6.72 -18.97
N TYR A 269 12.35 -7.15 -17.82
CA TYR A 269 13.77 -7.35 -17.60
C TYR A 269 14.32 -8.51 -18.45
N LYS A 270 15.36 -8.24 -19.24
CA LYS A 270 16.07 -9.23 -20.07
C LYS A 270 17.25 -9.84 -19.31
#